data_AF-A0A2D6QG13-F1
#
_entry.id   AF-A0A2D6QG13-F1
#
_cell.length_a   1.000
_cell.length_b   1.000
_cell.length_c   1.000
_cell.angle_alpha   90.00
_cell.angle_beta   90.00
_cell.angle_gamma   90.00
#
_symmetry.space_group_name_H-M   'P 1'
#
loop_
_entity.id
_entity.type
_entity.pdbx_description
1 polymer ?
#
loop_
_entity_poly.entity_id
_entity_poly.type
_entity_poly.pdbx_seq_one_letter_code
_entity_poly.pdbx_strand_id
1 'polypeptide(L)'
;PAEGGTPCNFESVLVSPEGLLLEGVMSNFFVVRDGEVLTAPENGVLPGVTRGIVLDLVRGLGLPCSEQPIHQSEIGSLQEAFFSTSVRSIVPVVKLDGTILGSGAPGPVTRQVMEVYGDYCRSEARPAESDA
;
A
#
# COMPACT_ATOMS: atom_id res chain seq x y z
N PRO A 1 24.88 -16.92 4.72
CA PRO A 1 24.24 -16.68 3.42
C PRO A 1 24.06 -18.00 2.65
N ALA A 2 22.81 -18.41 2.39
CA ALA A 2 22.53 -19.44 1.40
C ALA A 2 22.35 -18.73 0.06
N GLU A 3 23.31 -18.89 -0.83
CA GLU A 3 23.20 -18.45 -2.22
C GLU A 3 22.25 -19.40 -2.96
N GLY A 4 21.22 -18.85 -3.64
CA GLY A 4 20.44 -19.62 -4.63
C GLY A 4 18.98 -19.94 -4.29
N GLY A 5 18.38 -19.36 -3.25
CA GLY A 5 16.92 -19.40 -3.09
C GLY A 5 16.26 -18.23 -3.80
N THR A 6 15.34 -18.47 -4.74
CA THR A 6 14.43 -17.41 -5.20
C THR A 6 13.76 -16.81 -3.98
N PRO A 7 13.91 -15.52 -3.69
CA PRO A 7 13.25 -14.92 -2.54
C PRO A 7 11.74 -15.10 -2.73
N CYS A 8 11.06 -15.71 -1.76
CA CYS A 8 9.60 -15.84 -1.77
C CYS A 8 8.98 -14.49 -1.40
N ASN A 9 9.11 -13.52 -2.29
CA ASN A 9 8.51 -12.22 -2.13
C ASN A 9 7.00 -12.35 -2.38
N PHE A 10 6.21 -11.60 -1.61
CA PHE A 10 4.76 -11.55 -1.81
C PHE A 10 4.39 -11.00 -3.19
N GLU A 11 5.04 -9.89 -3.57
CA GLU A 11 4.83 -9.17 -4.83
C GLU A 11 6.04 -8.28 -5.12
N SER A 12 6.21 -7.85 -6.38
CA SER A 12 7.22 -6.89 -6.82
C SER A 12 6.63 -5.50 -6.98
N VAL A 13 7.39 -4.46 -6.64
CA VAL A 13 7.07 -3.06 -6.95
C VAL A 13 7.73 -2.70 -8.29
N LEU A 14 6.94 -2.18 -9.22
CA LEU A 14 7.38 -1.63 -10.49
C LEU A 14 8.04 -0.26 -10.28
N VAL A 15 9.12 -0.02 -11.00
CA VAL A 15 9.93 1.19 -10.87
C VAL A 15 10.04 1.87 -12.23
N SER A 16 9.90 3.20 -12.27
CA SER A 16 10.09 3.97 -13.49
C SER A 16 11.57 3.97 -13.93
N PRO A 17 11.89 4.33 -15.18
CA PRO A 17 13.28 4.49 -15.63
C PRO A 17 14.10 5.49 -14.79
N GLU A 18 13.44 6.47 -14.18
CA GLU A 18 14.01 7.48 -13.29
C GLU A 18 14.17 6.99 -11.85
N GLY A 19 13.81 5.74 -11.55
CA GLY A 19 13.95 5.15 -10.22
C GLY A 19 12.80 5.45 -9.25
N LEU A 20 11.65 5.93 -9.75
CA LEU A 20 10.48 6.20 -8.92
C LEU A 20 9.67 4.94 -8.67
N LEU A 21 9.28 4.68 -7.42
CA LEU A 21 8.42 3.56 -7.07
C LEU A 21 6.98 3.84 -7.53
N LEU A 22 6.41 2.93 -8.32
CA LEU A 22 5.10 3.13 -8.97
C LEU A 22 4.01 2.31 -8.28
N GLU A 23 3.80 1.07 -8.71
CA GLU A 23 2.74 0.18 -8.24
C GLU A 23 3.24 -1.27 -8.13
N GLY A 24 2.43 -2.15 -7.57
CA GLY A 24 2.68 -3.60 -7.64
C GLY A 24 2.31 -4.17 -9.00
N VAL A 25 2.57 -5.47 -9.21
CA VAL A 25 2.19 -6.15 -10.46
C VAL A 25 0.67 -6.24 -10.62
N MET A 26 -0.05 -6.41 -9.50
CA MET A 26 -1.51 -6.61 -9.43
C MET A 26 -2.15 -5.73 -8.34
N SER A 27 -1.48 -4.66 -7.93
CA SER A 27 -1.86 -3.82 -6.79
C SER A 27 -1.31 -2.40 -6.94
N ASN A 28 -1.87 -1.42 -6.24
CA ASN A 28 -1.25 -0.10 -6.11
C ASN A 28 -0.37 -0.04 -4.86
N PHE A 29 0.70 0.75 -4.91
CA PHE A 29 1.68 0.85 -3.82
C PHE A 29 1.61 2.20 -3.13
N PHE A 30 1.71 2.19 -1.80
CA PHE A 30 1.68 3.37 -0.94
C PHE A 30 2.83 3.31 0.05
N VAL A 31 3.37 4.46 0.39
CA VAL A 31 4.36 4.63 1.45
C VAL A 31 3.88 5.68 2.45
N VAL A 32 4.32 5.56 3.69
CA VAL A 32 4.06 6.56 4.73
C VAL A 32 5.38 7.21 5.12
N ARG A 33 5.46 8.53 4.98
CA ARG A 33 6.62 9.34 5.36
C ARG A 33 6.16 10.51 6.22
N ASP A 34 6.69 10.62 7.43
CA ASP A 34 6.34 11.69 8.37
C ASP A 34 4.83 11.85 8.62
N GLY A 35 4.09 10.73 8.57
CA GLY A 35 2.63 10.69 8.73
C GLY A 35 1.82 11.02 7.47
N GLU A 36 2.47 11.36 6.35
CA GLU A 36 1.85 11.55 5.04
C GLU A 36 1.81 10.27 4.23
N VAL A 37 0.66 9.98 3.60
CA VAL A 37 0.47 8.86 2.68
C VAL A 37 0.81 9.30 1.26
N LEU A 38 1.82 8.67 0.67
CA LEU A 38 2.31 8.96 -0.67
C LEU A 38 2.04 7.79 -1.61
N THR A 39 1.64 8.06 -2.85
CA THR A 39 1.48 7.06 -3.91
C THR A 39 1.80 7.66 -5.27
N ALA A 40 2.04 6.84 -6.28
CA ALA A 40 2.26 7.34 -7.63
C ALA A 40 0.99 7.96 -8.24
N PRO A 41 1.12 9.00 -9.09
CA PRO A 41 0.02 9.61 -9.81
C PRO A 41 -0.55 8.68 -10.87
N GLU A 42 -1.85 8.80 -11.15
CA GLU A 42 -2.60 7.92 -12.07
C GLU A 42 -2.07 7.90 -13.51
N ASN A 43 -1.32 8.92 -13.94
CA ASN A 43 -0.71 8.92 -15.27
C ASN A 43 0.47 7.93 -15.41
N GLY A 44 0.93 7.33 -14.31
CA GLY A 44 2.01 6.35 -14.28
C GLY A 44 1.63 4.97 -13.74
N VAL A 45 0.38 4.77 -13.28
CA VAL A 45 -0.10 3.53 -12.64
C VAL A 45 -1.55 3.25 -12.97
N LEU A 46 -2.03 2.03 -12.75
CA LEU A 46 -3.44 1.71 -12.90
C LEU A 46 -4.30 2.52 -11.91
N PRO A 47 -5.34 3.25 -12.35
CA PRO A 47 -6.27 3.96 -11.45
C PRO A 47 -7.21 2.96 -10.76
N GLY A 48 -6.67 2.19 -9.82
CA GLY A 48 -7.39 1.12 -9.13
C GLY A 48 -8.56 1.64 -8.28
N VAL A 49 -9.68 0.93 -8.31
CA VAL A 49 -10.88 1.26 -7.52
C VAL A 49 -10.57 1.26 -6.02
N THR A 50 -9.87 0.21 -5.53
CA THR A 50 -9.41 0.12 -4.13
C THR A 50 -8.50 1.30 -3.76
N ARG A 51 -7.59 1.72 -4.66
CA ARG A 51 -6.73 2.90 -4.47
C ARG A 51 -7.56 4.17 -4.29
N GLY A 52 -8.56 4.40 -5.16
CA GLY A 52 -9.44 5.57 -5.05
C GLY A 52 -10.14 5.63 -3.70
N ILE A 53 -10.73 4.51 -3.27
CA ILE A 53 -11.37 4.39 -1.95
C ILE A 53 -10.37 4.67 -0.83
N VAL A 54 -9.16 4.10 -0.88
CA VAL A 54 -8.12 4.34 0.12
C VAL A 54 -7.76 5.82 0.21
N LEU A 55 -7.56 6.50 -0.91
CA LEU A 55 -7.24 7.93 -0.93
C LEU A 55 -8.37 8.76 -0.29
N ASP A 56 -9.63 8.44 -0.58
CA ASP A 56 -10.77 9.14 0.02
C ASP A 56 -10.89 8.87 1.52
N LEU A 57 -10.67 7.64 1.97
CA LEU A 57 -10.68 7.30 3.39
C LEU A 57 -9.52 7.96 4.14
N VAL A 58 -8.31 7.98 3.58
CA VAL A 58 -7.14 8.68 4.14
C VAL A 58 -7.42 10.17 4.30
N ARG A 59 -8.00 10.82 3.29
CA ARG A 59 -8.45 12.22 3.38
C ARG A 59 -9.51 12.41 4.46
N GLY A 60 -10.48 11.49 4.56
CA GLY A 60 -11.52 11.49 5.59
C GLY A 60 -10.99 11.37 7.02
N LEU A 61 -9.85 10.68 7.21
CA LEU A 61 -9.13 10.61 8.48
C LEU A 61 -8.37 11.89 8.84
N GLY A 62 -8.29 12.86 7.93
CA GLY A 62 -7.49 14.07 8.09
C GLY A 62 -5.98 13.84 7.97
N LEU A 63 -5.57 12.69 7.44
CA LEU A 63 -4.16 12.40 7.16
C LEU A 63 -3.73 13.14 5.89
N PRO A 64 -2.53 13.76 5.87
CA PRO A 64 -2.00 14.33 4.64
C PRO A 64 -1.77 13.20 3.63
N CYS A 65 -2.14 13.44 2.38
CA CYS A 65 -1.88 12.52 1.29
C CYS A 65 -1.54 13.26 0.00
N SER A 66 -0.59 12.72 -0.75
CA SER A 66 -0.24 13.27 -2.06
C SER A 66 0.09 12.16 -3.06
N GLU A 67 -0.22 12.44 -4.31
CA GLU A 67 0.09 11.57 -5.45
C GLU A 67 1.50 11.89 -5.97
N GLN A 68 2.48 11.70 -5.11
CA GLN A 68 3.90 11.86 -5.41
C GLN A 68 4.66 10.58 -5.07
N PRO A 69 5.27 9.90 -6.07
CA PRO A 69 6.07 8.72 -5.80
C PRO A 69 7.40 9.12 -5.15
N ILE A 70 7.99 8.18 -4.43
CA ILE A 70 9.35 8.34 -3.88
C ILE A 70 10.37 7.64 -4.78
N HIS A 71 11.62 8.06 -4.68
CA HIS A 71 12.71 7.40 -5.37
C HIS A 71 13.17 6.16 -4.60
N GLN A 72 13.55 5.08 -5.30
CA GLN A 72 13.97 3.81 -4.68
C GLN A 72 15.19 3.95 -3.75
N SER A 73 16.01 4.98 -3.92
CA SER A 73 17.12 5.27 -2.99
C SER A 73 16.64 5.65 -1.58
N GLU A 74 15.37 6.03 -1.43
CA GLU A 74 14.76 6.42 -0.16
C GLU A 74 14.24 5.21 0.63
N ILE A 75 14.27 3.99 0.08
CA ILE A 75 13.77 2.77 0.76
C ILE A 75 14.38 2.59 2.15
N GLY A 76 15.67 2.92 2.31
CA GLY A 76 16.40 2.81 3.58
C GLY A 76 15.85 3.69 4.71
N SER A 77 15.07 4.73 4.38
CA SER A 77 14.46 5.67 5.32
C SER A 77 12.94 5.56 5.36
N LEU A 78 12.35 4.44 4.92
CA LEU A 78 10.90 4.23 4.99
C LEU A 78 10.49 3.52 6.27
N GLN A 79 9.39 3.99 6.85
CA GLN A 79 8.86 3.48 8.11
C GLN A 79 7.64 2.59 7.88
N GLU A 80 6.77 2.96 6.93
CA GLU A 80 5.64 2.13 6.58
C GLU A 80 5.39 2.15 5.07
N ALA A 81 4.84 1.05 4.58
CA ALA A 81 4.34 0.93 3.22
C ALA A 81 3.23 -0.12 3.17
N PHE A 82 2.37 -0.06 2.17
CA PHE A 82 1.32 -1.04 1.96
C PHE A 82 0.91 -1.11 0.49
N PHE A 83 0.33 -2.25 0.12
CA PHE A 83 -0.38 -2.40 -1.14
C PHE A 83 -1.88 -2.25 -0.94
N SER A 84 -2.57 -1.73 -1.94
CA SER A 84 -4.03 -1.83 -2.05
C SER A 84 -4.39 -2.78 -3.19
N THR A 85 -5.24 -3.77 -2.92
CA THR A 85 -5.70 -4.76 -3.91
C THR A 85 -7.15 -5.15 -3.65
N SER A 86 -7.92 -5.38 -4.70
CA SER A 86 -9.30 -5.85 -4.59
C SER A 86 -9.41 -7.26 -3.98
N VAL A 87 -8.37 -8.09 -4.12
CA VAL A 87 -8.39 -9.49 -3.67
C VAL A 87 -8.04 -9.63 -2.20
N ARG A 88 -7.13 -8.78 -1.70
CA ARG A 88 -6.60 -8.88 -0.32
C ARG A 88 -6.73 -7.59 0.49
N SER A 89 -7.51 -6.62 0.01
CA SER A 89 -7.70 -5.33 0.67
C SER A 89 -6.37 -4.58 0.85
N ILE A 90 -6.06 -4.14 2.07
CA ILE A 90 -4.82 -3.44 2.41
C ILE A 90 -3.81 -4.45 2.94
N VAL A 91 -2.69 -4.59 2.24
CA VAL A 91 -1.62 -5.54 2.57
C VAL A 91 -0.39 -4.76 3.04
N PRO A 92 -0.03 -4.84 4.34
CA PRO A 92 1.13 -4.12 4.84
C PRO A 92 2.45 -4.69 4.30
N VAL A 93 3.38 -3.80 3.96
CA VAL A 93 4.74 -4.13 3.53
C VAL A 93 5.69 -3.83 4.68
N VAL A 94 6.28 -4.88 5.25
CA VAL A 94 7.22 -4.78 6.39
C VAL A 94 8.68 -4.96 5.99
N LYS A 95 8.91 -5.41 4.75
CA LYS A 95 10.24 -5.57 4.17
C LYS A 95 10.17 -5.27 2.67
N LEU A 96 11.06 -4.41 2.18
CA LEU A 96 11.15 -4.03 0.77
C LEU A 96 12.62 -4.05 0.34
N ASP A 97 12.91 -4.74 -0.76
CA ASP A 97 14.26 -4.88 -1.33
C ASP A 97 15.36 -5.18 -0.28
N GLY A 98 15.12 -6.21 0.55
CA GLY A 98 16.06 -6.59 1.61
C GLY A 98 15.99 -5.74 2.89
N THR A 99 15.40 -4.54 2.83
CA THR A 99 15.30 -3.59 3.95
C THR A 99 14.05 -3.84 4.78
N ILE A 100 14.20 -3.99 6.10
CA ILE A 100 13.07 -4.03 7.04
C ILE A 100 12.55 -2.61 7.24
N LEU A 101 11.25 -2.40 7.04
CA LEU A 101 10.62 -1.08 7.22
C LEU A 101 10.20 -0.91 8.67
N GLY A 102 10.54 0.23 9.27
CA GLY A 102 10.22 0.52 10.67
C GLY A 102 10.65 -0.59 11.62
N SER A 103 9.69 -1.17 12.36
CA SER A 103 9.93 -2.27 13.31
C SER A 103 9.76 -3.67 12.70
N GLY A 104 9.56 -3.79 11.38
CA GLY A 104 9.18 -5.05 10.73
C GLY A 104 7.74 -5.50 11.01
N ALA A 105 6.90 -4.57 11.47
CA ALA A 105 5.47 -4.77 11.68
C ALA A 105 4.71 -3.59 11.06
N PRO A 106 3.41 -3.74 10.73
CA PRO A 106 2.59 -2.63 10.25
C PRO A 106 2.65 -1.47 11.25
N GLY A 107 2.93 -0.26 10.77
CA GLY A 107 2.96 0.93 11.61
C GLY A 107 1.56 1.50 11.88
N PRO A 108 1.46 2.58 12.67
CA PRO A 108 0.19 3.16 13.09
C PRO A 108 -0.67 3.63 11.91
N VAL A 109 -0.10 4.30 10.91
CA VAL A 109 -0.88 4.84 9.78
C VAL A 109 -1.42 3.69 8.94
N THR A 110 -0.59 2.69 8.64
CA THR A 110 -1.00 1.51 7.87
C THR A 110 -2.12 0.74 8.59
N ARG A 111 -2.02 0.57 9.92
CA ARG A 111 -3.09 -0.08 10.70
C ARG A 111 -4.39 0.71 10.65
N GLN A 112 -4.32 2.03 10.78
CA GLN A 112 -5.49 2.89 10.71
C GLN A 112 -6.16 2.80 9.33
N VAL A 113 -5.38 2.75 8.24
CA VAL A 113 -5.89 2.55 6.88
C VAL A 113 -6.53 1.17 6.72
N MET A 114 -5.91 0.11 7.25
CA MET A 114 -6.48 -1.24 7.25
C MET A 114 -7.84 -1.29 7.99
N GLU A 115 -7.93 -0.64 9.15
CA GLU A 115 -9.15 -0.59 9.96
C GLU A 115 -10.28 0.13 9.24
N VAL A 116 -10.04 1.37 8.79
CA VAL A 116 -11.07 2.19 8.12
C VAL A 116 -11.52 1.58 6.80
N TYR A 117 -10.62 0.96 6.03
CA TYR A 117 -10.98 0.26 4.80
C TYR A 117 -11.83 -0.98 5.10
N GLY A 118 -11.49 -1.73 6.17
CA GLY A 118 -12.29 -2.85 6.62
C GLY A 118 -13.70 -2.44 7.07
N ASP A 119 -13.84 -1.29 7.76
CA ASP A 119 -15.14 -0.72 8.13
C ASP A 119 -15.94 -0.31 6.90
N TYR A 120 -15.31 0.35 5.94
CA TYR A 120 -15.94 0.70 4.66
C TYR A 120 -16.47 -0.54 3.93
N CYS A 121 -15.66 -1.60 3.80
CA CYS A 121 -16.13 -2.84 3.16
C CYS A 121 -17.32 -3.47 3.90
N ARG A 122 -17.37 -3.38 5.25
CA ARG A 122 -18.51 -3.87 6.03
C ARG A 122 -19.76 -3.01 5.86
N SER A 123 -19.62 -1.69 5.70
CA SER A 123 -20.77 -0.81 5.48
C SER A 123 -21.39 -0.99 4.10
N GLU A 124 -20.57 -1.30 3.09
CA GLU A 124 -21.02 -1.55 1.72
C GLU A 124 -21.47 -3.00 1.48
N ALA A 125 -21.13 -3.94 2.38
CA ALA A 125 -21.53 -5.33 2.25
C ALA A 125 -23.06 -5.47 2.40
N ARG A 126 -23.71 -5.90 1.32
CA ARG A 126 -25.12 -6.32 1.41
C ARG A 126 -25.19 -7.59 2.27
N PRO A 127 -26.12 -7.70 3.23
CA PRO A 127 -26.35 -8.96 3.92
C PRO A 127 -26.68 -10.04 2.88
N ALA A 128 -26.11 -11.23 3.05
CA ALA A 128 -26.50 -12.38 2.25
C ALA A 128 -28.00 -12.57 2.41
N GLU A 129 -28.72 -12.71 1.30
CA GLU A 129 -30.13 -13.10 1.35
C GLU A 129 -30.18 -14.45 2.06
N SER A 130 -30.88 -14.50 3.20
CA SER A 130 -31.15 -15.74 3.90
C SER A 130 -32.08 -16.56 3.03
N ASP A 131 -31.57 -17.62 2.41
CA ASP A 131 -32.40 -18.66 1.79
C ASP A 131 -33.33 -19.22 2.88
N ALA A 132 -34.58 -18.75 2.88
CA ALA A 132 -35.68 -19.21 3.72
C ALA A 132 -36.50 -20.28 3.00
#